data_AF-A0A084QMW4-F1
#
_entry.id   AF-A0A084QMW4-F1
#
_cell.length_a   1.000
_cell.length_b   1.000
_cell.length_c   1.000
_cell.angle_alpha   90.00
_cell.angle_beta   90.00
_cell.angle_gamma   90.00
#
_symmetry.space_group_name_H-M   'P 1'
#
loop_
_entity.id
_entity.type
_entity.pdbx_description
1 polymer ?
#
loop_
_entity_poly.entity_id
_entity_poly.type
_entity_poly.pdbx_seq_one_letter_code
_entity_poly.pdbx_strand_id
1 'polypeptide(L)'
;MPSDHTSIQAQRAIRNSNFETLAPIFSGRDPAAALGIFGPPSDIIASYDDTMSTSSGTPESWISSFCSLLGHEYFAEVSEEFIEDDFNLTGLQTQVAMYKEALEMILDVEPEDDDDDEEEEEEDDDNESGLGDGQERVAAARAAGERRHHSRMASDLSVIESSAEMLYGLIHQRFICSRVGIQQMSEKYELGHFGCCPRTNCDQARTLPVGLSDIPGEDTVKLFCPSCLDVYVPPNSRFQTVDGAFFGRTFGALFLLTFPEYDLTKRGADVISSSGSRVPEDEPLVDGMYARNIAPGLGPGRIYEPKIYGFRVSERARSGPRMQWLRDRPTDVTDLDEARLYTEHNVESDDEDENMNINGRAVARRRPPGNARLRQRQTHNGSPMTLSANGGAESEL
;
A
#
# COMPACT_ATOMS: atom_id res chain seq x y z
N MET A 1 18.02 -2.02 33.41
CA MET A 1 18.70 -2.76 32.33
C MET A 1 17.77 -3.86 31.84
N PRO A 2 16.68 -3.55 31.11
CA PRO A 2 16.10 -4.56 30.25
C PRO A 2 17.12 -4.82 29.12
N SER A 3 17.49 -6.08 28.98
CA SER A 3 18.55 -6.62 28.14
C SER A 3 18.32 -6.37 26.64
N ASP A 4 19.40 -6.10 25.90
CA ASP A 4 19.49 -5.93 24.44
C ASP A 4 18.66 -6.94 23.62
N HIS A 5 18.42 -8.12 24.20
CA HIS A 5 17.57 -9.17 23.67
C HIS A 5 16.12 -8.74 23.35
N THR A 6 15.53 -7.77 24.06
CA THR A 6 14.17 -7.28 23.77
C THR A 6 14.13 -6.29 22.60
N SER A 7 15.21 -5.52 22.38
CA SER A 7 15.33 -4.61 21.24
C SER A 7 15.52 -5.39 19.94
N ILE A 8 16.36 -6.43 19.98
CA ILE A 8 16.56 -7.37 18.87
C ILE A 8 15.26 -8.13 18.56
N GLN A 9 14.51 -8.60 19.56
CA GLN A 9 13.23 -9.28 19.32
C GLN A 9 12.14 -8.36 18.76
N ALA A 10 12.10 -7.08 19.16
CA ALA A 10 11.17 -6.10 18.61
C ALA A 10 11.46 -5.77 17.15
N GLN A 11 12.74 -5.67 16.79
CA GLN A 11 13.16 -5.43 15.39
C GLN A 11 13.01 -6.68 14.53
N ARG A 12 13.27 -7.87 15.08
CA ARG A 12 12.89 -9.15 14.46
C ARG A 12 11.39 -9.25 14.21
N ALA A 13 10.57 -8.75 15.14
CA ALA A 13 9.12 -8.69 14.95
C ALA A 13 8.71 -7.68 13.87
N ILE A 14 9.38 -6.52 13.75
CA ILE A 14 9.11 -5.53 12.69
C ILE A 14 9.59 -6.01 11.31
N ARG A 15 10.68 -6.78 11.24
CA ARG A 15 11.24 -7.33 9.99
C ARG A 15 10.53 -8.61 9.52
N ASN A 16 10.07 -9.45 10.46
CA ASN A 16 9.35 -10.70 10.19
C ASN A 16 7.84 -10.62 10.41
N SER A 17 7.27 -9.45 10.73
CA SER A 17 5.82 -9.30 10.82
C SER A 17 5.22 -9.32 9.42
N ASN A 18 4.54 -10.42 9.10
CA ASN A 18 3.25 -10.30 8.45
C ASN A 18 2.50 -9.16 9.13
N PHE A 19 2.07 -8.16 8.36
CA PHE A 19 1.35 -6.99 8.86
C PHE A 19 0.09 -7.43 9.62
N GLU A 20 0.24 -7.63 10.93
CA GLU A 20 -0.87 -7.76 11.87
C GLU A 20 -0.63 -6.76 13.01
N THR A 21 -1.41 -5.69 12.94
CA THR A 21 -2.11 -5.01 14.03
C THR A 21 -1.29 -4.61 15.26
N LEU A 22 -0.90 -3.33 15.31
CA LEU A 22 -0.95 -2.55 16.55
C LEU A 22 -1.93 -1.38 16.34
N ALA A 23 -3.14 -1.56 16.84
CA ALA A 23 -4.18 -0.54 16.87
C ALA A 23 -3.77 0.66 17.76
N PRO A 24 -4.08 1.90 17.38
CA PRO A 24 -3.91 3.04 18.27
C PRO A 24 -5.10 3.14 19.24
N ILE A 25 -4.81 3.01 20.54
CA ILE A 25 -5.64 3.58 21.60
C ILE A 25 -5.20 5.04 21.71
N PHE A 26 -6.05 6.02 21.35
CA PHE A 26 -6.35 7.19 22.19
C PHE A 26 -7.51 8.01 21.62
N SER A 27 -8.45 8.27 22.53
CA SER A 27 -9.67 9.07 22.40
C SER A 27 -9.33 10.57 22.32
N GLY A 28 -10.18 11.29 21.61
CA GLY A 28 -9.93 12.64 21.12
C GLY A 28 -9.78 13.74 22.18
N ARG A 29 -9.18 14.83 21.72
CA ARG A 29 -9.67 16.20 21.94
C ARG A 29 -8.91 17.17 21.04
N ASP A 30 -9.65 17.88 20.19
CA ASP A 30 -9.21 19.14 19.58
C ASP A 30 -8.72 20.11 20.66
N PRO A 31 -7.79 21.01 20.30
CA PRO A 31 -8.26 22.32 19.91
C PRO A 31 -7.56 22.89 18.67
N ALA A 32 -8.39 23.48 17.80
CA ALA A 32 -7.98 24.49 16.83
C ALA A 32 -7.51 25.80 17.52
N ALA A 33 -6.78 26.58 16.73
CA ALA A 33 -6.40 28.01 16.89
C ALA A 33 -5.16 28.34 17.74
N ALA A 34 -4.09 28.82 17.09
CA ALA A 34 -3.85 30.26 16.92
C ALA A 34 -2.40 30.59 16.44
N LEU A 35 -2.32 31.29 15.30
CA LEU A 35 -1.34 32.32 14.88
C LEU A 35 0.14 31.90 14.75
N GLY A 36 0.78 31.95 13.57
CA GLY A 36 0.97 33.06 12.62
C GLY A 36 2.48 33.35 12.60
N ILE A 37 3.20 33.25 11.49
CA ILE A 37 3.50 34.32 10.52
C ILE A 37 4.57 33.71 9.58
N PHE A 38 4.33 33.68 8.27
CA PHE A 38 5.30 33.97 7.19
C PHE A 38 4.50 33.89 5.88
N GLY A 39 4.19 35.06 5.32
CA GLY A 39 3.52 35.17 4.03
C GLY A 39 4.47 34.89 2.86
N PRO A 40 3.95 34.57 1.67
CA PRO A 40 4.78 34.43 0.47
C PRO A 40 5.10 35.82 -0.11
N PRO A 41 6.26 36.00 -0.77
CA PRO A 41 6.49 37.21 -1.56
C PRO A 41 5.74 37.11 -2.88
N SER A 42 4.86 38.09 -3.12
CA SER A 42 4.35 38.43 -4.44
C SER A 42 5.36 39.35 -5.14
N ASP A 43 5.63 39.09 -6.42
CA ASP A 43 5.63 40.07 -7.53
C ASP A 43 6.45 39.56 -8.72
N ILE A 44 5.77 38.96 -9.72
CA ILE A 44 6.10 39.17 -11.14
C ILE A 44 4.78 39.33 -11.89
N ILE A 45 4.60 40.51 -12.49
CA ILE A 45 3.44 40.93 -13.29
C ILE A 45 3.58 40.46 -14.74
N ALA A 46 2.50 39.84 -15.22
CA ALA A 46 1.95 39.79 -16.58
C ALA A 46 2.87 39.59 -17.81
N SER A 47 2.66 38.45 -18.47
CA SER A 47 2.42 38.42 -19.92
C SER A 47 1.27 37.44 -20.20
N TYR A 48 0.11 38.00 -20.55
CA TYR A 48 -0.91 37.27 -21.29
C TYR A 48 -0.32 37.04 -22.69
N ASP A 49 0.13 35.83 -22.98
CA ASP A 49 0.39 35.40 -24.35
C ASP A 49 -0.75 34.47 -24.75
N ASP A 50 -1.56 35.01 -25.65
CA ASP A 50 -2.71 34.40 -26.29
C ASP A 50 -2.18 33.45 -27.37
N THR A 51 -1.95 32.18 -26.99
CA THR A 51 -1.74 31.11 -27.96
C THR A 51 -2.86 30.08 -27.81
N MET A 52 -3.97 30.34 -28.48
CA MET A 52 -4.84 29.31 -29.05
C MET A 52 -4.01 28.46 -30.04
N SER A 53 -3.20 27.57 -29.48
CA SER A 53 -2.59 26.47 -30.21
C SER A 53 -3.58 25.30 -30.11
N THR A 54 -4.34 25.11 -31.17
CA THR A 54 -5.05 23.85 -31.41
C THR A 54 -3.98 22.77 -31.63
N SER A 55 -3.51 22.17 -30.55
CA SER A 55 -2.86 20.87 -30.67
C SER A 55 -4.00 19.88 -30.90
N SER A 56 -3.95 19.14 -32.02
CA SER A 56 -4.60 17.84 -32.10
C SER A 56 -3.98 16.95 -31.02
N GLY A 57 -4.40 17.14 -29.78
CA GLY A 57 -4.02 16.28 -28.69
C GLY A 57 -4.63 14.93 -28.99
N THR A 58 -3.81 13.88 -28.99
CA THR A 58 -4.32 12.54 -28.74
C THR A 58 -5.25 12.63 -27.53
N PRO A 59 -6.46 12.06 -27.59
CA PRO A 59 -7.34 12.04 -26.43
C PRO A 59 -6.56 11.50 -25.22
N GLU A 60 -6.75 12.13 -24.07
CA GLU A 60 -6.13 11.65 -22.83
C GLU A 60 -6.72 10.27 -22.52
N SER A 61 -5.87 9.26 -22.36
CA SER A 61 -6.34 7.90 -22.05
C SER A 61 -6.99 7.87 -20.68
N TRP A 62 -7.86 6.89 -20.45
CA TRP A 62 -8.49 6.66 -19.16
C TRP A 62 -7.45 6.57 -18.03
N ILE A 63 -6.33 5.90 -18.28
CA ILE A 63 -5.22 5.73 -17.31
C ILE A 63 -4.60 7.09 -16.93
N SER A 64 -4.28 7.94 -17.91
CA SER A 64 -3.72 9.28 -17.66
C SER A 64 -4.72 10.15 -16.89
N SER A 65 -5.99 10.10 -17.30
CA SER A 65 -7.08 10.83 -16.64
C SER A 65 -7.23 10.39 -15.17
N PHE A 66 -7.25 9.08 -14.92
CA PHE A 66 -7.35 8.51 -13.57
C PHE A 66 -6.16 8.90 -12.68
N CYS A 67 -4.93 8.82 -13.20
CA CYS A 67 -3.73 9.18 -12.44
C CYS A 67 -3.61 10.69 -12.19
N SER A 68 -4.27 11.52 -13.00
CA SER A 68 -4.33 12.98 -12.86
C SER A 68 -5.39 13.45 -11.86
N LEU A 69 -6.28 12.57 -11.39
CA LEU A 69 -7.30 12.90 -10.40
C LEU A 69 -6.68 13.37 -9.07
N LEU A 70 -7.38 14.28 -8.39
CA LEU A 70 -6.96 14.78 -7.09
C LEU A 70 -6.94 13.65 -6.06
N GLY A 71 -5.78 13.40 -5.45
CA GLY A 71 -5.59 12.29 -4.51
C GLY A 71 -4.91 11.06 -5.14
N HIS A 72 -4.82 10.99 -6.48
CA HIS A 72 -4.22 9.86 -7.19
C HIS A 72 -2.74 10.07 -7.51
N GLU A 73 -2.09 11.04 -6.86
CA GLU A 73 -0.70 11.40 -7.16
C GLU A 73 0.31 10.28 -6.88
N TYR A 74 -0.08 9.28 -6.06
CA TYR A 74 0.76 8.14 -5.71
C TYR A 74 0.76 7.02 -6.76
N PHE A 75 -0.22 6.97 -7.67
CA PHE A 75 -0.32 5.91 -8.68
C PHE A 75 0.73 6.07 -9.78
N ALA A 76 1.42 5.00 -10.17
CA ALA A 76 2.13 4.95 -11.43
C ALA A 76 1.16 4.69 -12.60
N GLU A 77 1.50 5.20 -13.78
CA GLU A 77 0.74 4.90 -15.01
C GLU A 77 1.15 3.51 -15.50
N VAL A 78 0.20 2.57 -15.44
CA VAL A 78 0.41 1.20 -15.91
C VAL A 78 0.40 1.20 -17.44
N SER A 79 1.43 0.62 -18.05
CA SER A 79 1.48 0.48 -19.52
C SER A 79 0.38 -0.45 -20.01
N GLU A 80 -0.30 -0.11 -21.09
CA GLU A 80 -1.31 -0.96 -21.74
C GLU A 80 -0.77 -2.35 -22.06
N GLU A 81 0.49 -2.46 -22.53
CA GLU A 81 1.18 -3.74 -22.78
C GLU A 81 1.20 -4.69 -21.56
N PHE A 82 1.21 -4.14 -20.34
CA PHE A 82 1.18 -4.94 -19.11
C PHE A 82 -0.23 -5.47 -18.82
N ILE A 83 -1.25 -4.66 -19.16
CA ILE A 83 -2.67 -4.97 -18.96
C ILE A 83 -3.15 -5.98 -20.02
N GLU A 84 -2.70 -5.84 -21.27
CA GLU A 84 -3.04 -6.74 -22.38
C GLU A 84 -2.54 -8.18 -22.18
N ASP A 85 -1.51 -8.39 -21.35
CA ASP A 85 -1.03 -9.74 -20.99
C ASP A 85 -1.88 -10.34 -19.86
N ASP A 86 -2.85 -11.19 -20.25
CA ASP A 86 -3.75 -11.94 -19.37
C ASP A 86 -3.06 -12.64 -18.20
N PHE A 87 -1.80 -13.06 -18.36
CA PHE A 87 -1.05 -13.70 -17.28
C PHE A 87 -0.93 -12.77 -16.06
N ASN A 88 -0.72 -11.47 -16.30
CA ASN A 88 -0.59 -10.46 -15.23
C ASN A 88 -1.92 -10.20 -14.51
N LEU A 89 -3.05 -10.49 -15.17
CA LEU A 89 -4.41 -10.27 -14.64
C LEU A 89 -5.03 -11.51 -13.98
N THR A 90 -4.30 -12.63 -13.97
CA THR A 90 -4.78 -13.91 -13.42
C THR A 90 -5.45 -13.75 -12.05
N GLY A 91 -6.69 -14.23 -11.92
CA GLY A 91 -7.47 -14.25 -10.68
C GLY A 91 -8.14 -12.92 -10.29
N LEU A 92 -8.01 -11.85 -11.07
CA LEU A 92 -8.73 -10.58 -10.82
C LEU A 92 -10.20 -10.66 -11.25
N GLN A 93 -10.53 -11.46 -12.26
CA GLN A 93 -11.89 -11.65 -12.77
C GLN A 93 -12.90 -12.09 -11.69
N THR A 94 -12.46 -12.86 -10.68
CA THR A 94 -13.34 -13.31 -9.59
C THR A 94 -13.49 -12.28 -8.46
N GLN A 95 -12.72 -11.19 -8.49
CA GLN A 95 -12.69 -10.17 -7.44
C GLN A 95 -13.47 -8.92 -7.84
N VAL A 96 -13.56 -8.62 -9.14
CA VAL A 96 -14.20 -7.41 -9.68
C VAL A 96 -15.49 -7.77 -10.40
N ALA A 97 -16.57 -7.03 -10.13
CA ALA A 97 -17.83 -7.16 -10.84
C ALA A 97 -17.74 -6.52 -12.24
N MET A 98 -18.43 -7.06 -13.26
CA MET A 98 -18.36 -6.52 -14.63
C MET A 98 -16.91 -6.34 -15.12
N TYR A 99 -16.10 -7.38 -14.90
CA TYR A 99 -14.66 -7.35 -15.19
C TYR A 99 -14.36 -7.01 -16.65
N LYS A 100 -15.16 -7.52 -17.60
CA LYS A 100 -14.90 -7.32 -19.04
C LYS A 100 -15.14 -5.85 -19.42
N GLU A 101 -16.28 -5.32 -18.99
CA GLU A 101 -16.72 -3.96 -19.24
C GLU A 101 -15.79 -2.95 -18.54
N ALA A 102 -15.34 -3.27 -17.32
CA ALA A 102 -14.36 -2.46 -16.60
C ALA A 102 -12.98 -2.45 -17.29
N LEU A 103 -12.55 -3.59 -17.85
CA LEU A 103 -11.27 -3.70 -18.56
C LEU A 103 -11.32 -2.94 -19.90
N GLU A 104 -12.43 -3.04 -20.62
CA GLU A 104 -12.69 -2.29 -21.86
C GLU A 104 -12.66 -0.78 -21.60
N MET A 105 -13.28 -0.31 -20.51
CA MET A 105 -13.21 1.10 -20.08
C MET A 105 -11.78 1.56 -19.76
N ILE A 106 -10.97 0.75 -19.07
CA ILE A 106 -9.58 1.10 -18.74
C ILE A 106 -8.72 1.22 -20.00
N LEU A 107 -8.98 0.39 -21.01
CA LEU A 107 -8.24 0.33 -22.27
C LEU A 107 -8.81 1.25 -23.36
N ASP A 108 -9.80 2.10 -23.02
CA ASP A 108 -10.50 2.97 -23.98
C ASP A 108 -11.01 2.22 -25.22
N VAL A 109 -11.44 0.96 -25.06
CA VAL A 109 -12.03 0.16 -26.13
C VAL A 109 -13.46 0.65 -26.34
N GLU A 110 -13.76 1.14 -27.55
CA GLU A 110 -15.12 1.53 -27.91
C GLU A 110 -16.06 0.33 -27.76
N PRO A 111 -17.20 0.49 -27.06
CA PRO A 111 -18.21 -0.56 -27.04
C PRO A 111 -18.64 -0.84 -28.49
N GLU A 112 -18.80 -2.11 -28.85
CA GLU A 112 -19.44 -2.45 -30.12
C GLU A 112 -20.90 -1.94 -30.03
N ASP A 113 -21.25 -0.94 -30.84
CA ASP A 113 -22.61 -0.44 -30.94
C ASP A 113 -23.49 -1.60 -31.46
N ASP A 114 -24.21 -2.29 -30.58
CA ASP A 114 -25.23 -3.31 -30.92
C ASP A 114 -26.47 -2.69 -31.63
N ASP A 115 -26.37 -1.45 -32.13
CA ASP A 115 -27.47 -0.68 -32.75
C ASP A 115 -27.89 -1.22 -34.13
N ASP A 116 -27.13 -2.16 -34.73
CA ASP A 116 -27.46 -2.74 -36.05
C ASP A 116 -28.56 -3.84 -35.99
N ASP A 117 -28.95 -4.33 -34.80
CA ASP A 117 -29.91 -5.44 -34.66
C ASP A 117 -31.36 -5.00 -34.31
N GLU A 118 -31.63 -3.74 -33.93
CA GLU A 118 -32.97 -3.30 -33.49
C GLU A 118 -33.78 -2.50 -34.55
N GLU A 119 -33.19 -2.07 -35.67
CA GLU A 119 -33.95 -1.39 -36.74
C GLU A 119 -34.83 -2.35 -37.58
N GLU A 120 -34.67 -3.68 -37.47
CA GLU A 120 -35.46 -4.66 -38.25
C GLU A 120 -36.85 -4.97 -37.66
N GLU A 121 -37.19 -4.56 -36.43
CA GLU A 121 -38.50 -4.90 -35.81
C GLU A 121 -39.60 -3.82 -35.96
N GLU A 122 -39.30 -2.61 -36.46
CA GLU A 122 -40.31 -1.53 -36.54
C GLU A 122 -41.08 -1.42 -37.89
N GLU A 123 -40.76 -2.20 -38.93
CA GLU A 123 -41.47 -2.10 -40.23
C GLU A 123 -42.80 -2.90 -40.33
N ASP A 124 -43.19 -3.69 -39.33
CA ASP A 124 -44.33 -4.62 -39.47
C ASP A 124 -45.69 -4.15 -38.91
N ASP A 125 -45.81 -2.96 -38.31
CA ASP A 125 -47.05 -2.54 -37.62
C ASP A 125 -47.80 -1.34 -38.25
N ASP A 126 -47.55 -1.05 -39.53
CA ASP A 126 -48.19 0.06 -40.25
C ASP A 126 -49.58 -0.25 -40.83
N ASN A 127 -50.35 -1.15 -40.20
CA ASN A 127 -51.70 -1.46 -40.67
C ASN A 127 -52.72 -1.75 -39.56
N GLU A 128 -53.08 -0.77 -38.73
CA GLU A 128 -54.47 -0.67 -38.28
C GLU A 128 -54.92 0.78 -38.00
N SER A 129 -55.81 1.28 -38.86
CA SER A 129 -56.54 2.52 -38.71
C SER A 129 -57.51 2.47 -37.51
N GLY A 130 -57.34 3.33 -36.49
CA GLY A 130 -58.31 3.39 -35.39
C GLY A 130 -58.13 4.51 -34.35
N LEU A 131 -58.72 5.69 -34.66
CA LEU A 131 -59.26 6.74 -33.76
C LEU A 131 -58.46 7.19 -32.52
N GLY A 132 -58.14 8.49 -32.51
CA GLY A 132 -57.35 9.20 -31.51
C GLY A 132 -57.90 9.17 -30.08
N ASP A 133 -57.13 8.54 -29.19
CA ASP A 133 -56.94 8.79 -27.75
C ASP A 133 -55.84 7.85 -27.19
N GLY A 134 -55.46 6.82 -27.96
CA GLY A 134 -54.41 5.86 -27.62
C GLY A 134 -52.97 6.32 -27.92
N GLN A 135 -52.77 7.23 -28.89
CA GLN A 135 -51.44 7.61 -29.37
C GLN A 135 -50.63 8.39 -28.32
N GLU A 136 -51.28 9.18 -27.47
CA GLU A 136 -50.62 9.88 -26.35
C GLU A 136 -50.21 8.91 -25.23
N ARG A 137 -51.00 7.85 -24.97
CA ARG A 137 -50.66 6.81 -23.98
C ARG A 137 -49.53 5.91 -24.45
N VAL A 138 -49.47 5.60 -25.75
CA VAL A 138 -48.37 4.83 -26.36
C VAL A 138 -47.08 5.67 -26.40
N ALA A 139 -47.16 6.95 -26.79
CA ALA A 139 -46.01 7.86 -26.72
C ALA A 139 -45.51 8.08 -25.27
N ALA A 140 -46.42 8.20 -24.30
CA ALA A 140 -46.05 8.30 -22.89
C ALA A 140 -45.44 7.00 -22.33
N ALA A 141 -45.90 5.83 -22.81
CA ALA A 141 -45.35 4.53 -22.44
C ALA A 141 -43.96 4.28 -23.08
N ARG A 142 -43.76 4.67 -24.34
CA ARG A 142 -42.45 4.66 -25.03
C ARG A 142 -41.48 5.61 -24.33
N ALA A 143 -41.89 6.86 -24.09
CA ALA A 143 -41.07 7.83 -23.33
C ALA A 143 -40.81 7.38 -21.88
N ALA A 144 -41.69 6.59 -21.26
CA ALA A 144 -41.44 5.99 -19.95
C ALA A 144 -40.51 4.77 -20.03
N GLY A 145 -40.55 4.01 -21.13
CA GLY A 145 -39.62 2.93 -21.46
C GLY A 145 -38.20 3.46 -21.70
N GLU A 146 -38.04 4.44 -22.58
CA GLU A 146 -36.78 5.14 -22.86
C GLU A 146 -36.17 5.75 -21.59
N ARG A 147 -36.98 6.44 -20.77
CA ARG A 147 -36.49 6.99 -19.48
C ARG A 147 -36.05 5.91 -18.49
N ARG A 148 -36.71 4.75 -18.48
CA ARG A 148 -36.30 3.61 -17.64
C ARG A 148 -35.06 2.92 -18.17
N HIS A 149 -34.92 2.81 -19.50
CA HIS A 149 -33.74 2.28 -20.17
C HIS A 149 -32.53 3.16 -19.90
N HIS A 150 -32.64 4.47 -20.14
CA HIS A 150 -31.60 5.45 -19.84
C HIS A 150 -31.22 5.47 -18.36
N SER A 151 -32.18 5.27 -17.45
CA SER A 151 -31.87 5.18 -16.02
C SER A 151 -31.14 3.89 -15.63
N ARG A 152 -31.34 2.79 -16.36
CA ARG A 152 -30.63 1.51 -16.15
C ARG A 152 -29.22 1.56 -16.72
N MET A 153 -29.07 2.04 -17.95
CA MET A 153 -27.77 2.30 -18.58
C MET A 153 -26.90 3.22 -17.70
N ALA A 154 -27.48 4.27 -17.13
CA ALA A 154 -26.76 5.16 -16.22
C ALA A 154 -26.32 4.49 -14.90
N SER A 155 -27.14 3.59 -14.34
CA SER A 155 -26.71 2.84 -13.15
C SER A 155 -25.62 1.83 -13.48
N ASP A 156 -25.72 1.16 -14.62
CA ASP A 156 -24.74 0.17 -15.06
C ASP A 156 -23.40 0.87 -15.33
N LEU A 157 -23.41 2.03 -16.00
CA LEU A 157 -22.20 2.85 -16.20
C LEU A 157 -21.51 3.22 -14.88
N SER A 158 -22.27 3.66 -13.87
CA SER A 158 -21.68 4.01 -12.57
C SER A 158 -21.03 2.81 -11.85
N VAL A 159 -21.58 1.61 -12.04
CA VAL A 159 -20.99 0.39 -11.47
C VAL A 159 -19.76 -0.02 -12.30
N ILE A 160 -19.77 0.15 -13.63
CA ILE A 160 -18.61 -0.08 -14.49
C ILE A 160 -17.46 0.86 -14.08
N GLU A 161 -17.73 2.16 -13.90
CA GLU A 161 -16.74 3.14 -13.43
C GLU A 161 -16.12 2.71 -12.09
N SER A 162 -16.95 2.38 -11.10
CA SER A 162 -16.46 1.90 -9.80
C SER A 162 -15.66 0.60 -9.90
N SER A 163 -16.05 -0.31 -10.79
CA SER A 163 -15.33 -1.55 -11.06
C SER A 163 -14.00 -1.31 -11.77
N ALA A 164 -13.94 -0.34 -12.69
CA ALA A 164 -12.72 0.06 -13.39
C ALA A 164 -11.70 0.66 -12.42
N GLU A 165 -12.11 1.57 -11.52
CA GLU A 165 -11.23 2.10 -10.47
C GLU A 165 -10.65 0.99 -9.58
N MET A 166 -11.51 0.05 -9.14
CA MET A 166 -11.08 -1.08 -8.33
C MET A 166 -10.13 -2.01 -9.08
N LEU A 167 -10.45 -2.34 -10.33
CA LEU A 167 -9.63 -3.21 -11.17
C LEU A 167 -8.26 -2.58 -11.43
N TYR A 168 -8.22 -1.31 -11.83
CA TYR A 168 -6.98 -0.59 -12.06
C TYR A 168 -6.11 -0.54 -10.80
N GLY A 169 -6.71 -0.31 -9.63
CA GLY A 169 -6.00 -0.35 -8.36
C GLY A 169 -5.35 -1.71 -8.06
N LEU A 170 -6.05 -2.82 -8.32
CA LEU A 170 -5.51 -4.18 -8.14
C LEU A 170 -4.43 -4.53 -9.18
N ILE A 171 -4.56 -4.03 -10.40
CA ILE A 171 -3.52 -4.14 -11.43
C ILE A 171 -2.28 -3.35 -11.00
N HIS A 172 -2.47 -2.12 -10.53
CA HIS A 172 -1.41 -1.24 -10.06
C HIS A 172 -0.59 -1.89 -8.94
N GLN A 173 -1.24 -2.54 -7.96
CA GLN A 173 -0.56 -3.30 -6.89
C GLN A 173 0.46 -4.31 -7.44
N ARG A 174 0.09 -5.02 -8.51
CA ARG A 174 0.96 -6.00 -9.18
C ARG A 174 2.03 -5.30 -10.00
N PHE A 175 1.65 -4.27 -10.75
CA PHE A 175 2.52 -3.53 -11.65
C PHE A 175 3.70 -2.88 -10.93
N ILE A 176 3.50 -2.25 -9.78
CA ILE A 176 4.58 -1.58 -9.04
C ILE A 176 5.62 -2.55 -8.46
N CYS A 177 5.33 -3.86 -8.45
CA CYS A 177 6.28 -4.91 -8.11
C CYS A 177 7.02 -5.48 -9.34
N SER A 178 6.63 -5.08 -10.55
CA SER A 178 7.33 -5.42 -11.80
C SER A 178 8.58 -4.55 -12.00
N ARG A 179 9.46 -4.93 -12.91
CA ARG A 179 10.67 -4.16 -13.24
C ARG A 179 10.35 -2.76 -13.76
N VAL A 180 9.31 -2.62 -14.58
CA VAL A 180 8.93 -1.33 -15.18
C VAL A 180 8.25 -0.46 -14.13
N GLY A 181 7.27 -1.01 -13.41
CA GLY A 181 6.52 -0.24 -12.41
C GLY A 181 7.37 0.20 -11.23
N ILE A 182 8.30 -0.65 -10.74
CA ILE A 182 9.18 -0.26 -9.64
C ILE A 182 10.15 0.86 -10.04
N GLN A 183 10.57 0.90 -11.31
CA GLN A 183 11.39 1.97 -11.86
C GLN A 183 10.60 3.29 -11.92
N GLN A 184 9.36 3.28 -12.41
CA GLN A 184 8.50 4.48 -12.39
C GLN A 184 8.28 5.01 -10.96
N MET A 185 8.03 4.11 -9.99
CA MET A 185 7.87 4.49 -8.60
C MET A 185 9.16 5.07 -8.00
N SER A 186 10.33 4.64 -8.49
CA SER A 186 11.62 5.18 -8.07
C SER A 186 11.81 6.63 -8.50
N GLU A 187 11.38 6.99 -9.71
CA GLU A 187 11.41 8.36 -10.21
C GLU A 187 10.47 9.26 -9.38
N LYS A 188 9.27 8.76 -9.06
CA LYS A 188 8.35 9.45 -8.14
C LYS A 188 8.94 9.63 -6.73
N TYR A 189 9.68 8.63 -6.24
CA TYR A 189 10.36 8.69 -4.95
C TYR A 189 11.47 9.75 -4.95
N GLU A 190 12.28 9.83 -6.01
CA GLU A 190 13.33 10.85 -6.22
C GLU A 190 12.78 12.27 -6.34
N LEU A 191 11.59 12.43 -6.92
CA LEU A 191 10.89 13.71 -7.00
C LEU A 191 10.15 14.07 -5.71
N GLY A 192 9.88 13.08 -4.85
CA GLY A 192 9.32 13.29 -3.51
C GLY A 192 7.80 13.38 -3.53
N HIS A 193 7.18 12.80 -4.55
CA HIS A 193 5.73 12.81 -4.75
C HIS A 193 4.97 12.17 -3.58
N PHE A 194 5.58 11.21 -2.89
CA PHE A 194 4.99 10.52 -1.74
C PHE A 194 5.11 11.27 -0.41
N GLY A 195 5.76 12.44 -0.41
CA GLY A 195 5.98 13.24 0.78
C GLY A 195 7.15 12.76 1.66
N CYS A 196 7.14 13.20 2.91
CA CYS A 196 8.22 13.02 3.86
C CYS A 196 7.69 12.58 5.23
N CYS A 197 8.57 11.92 6.00
CA CYS A 197 8.25 11.44 7.33
C CYS A 197 7.89 12.61 8.28
N PRO A 198 6.79 12.50 9.04
CA PRO A 198 6.37 13.54 9.97
C PRO A 198 7.24 13.61 11.24
N ARG A 199 8.08 12.59 11.51
CA ARG A 199 8.97 12.61 12.68
C ARG A 199 10.09 13.61 12.47
N THR A 200 10.23 14.54 13.42
CA THR A 200 11.31 15.54 13.44
C THR A 200 12.69 14.93 13.33
N ASN A 201 12.95 13.82 14.04
CA ASN A 201 14.27 13.18 14.07
C ASN A 201 14.56 12.32 12.83
N CYS A 202 13.63 12.20 11.89
CA CYS A 202 13.87 11.58 10.59
C CYS A 202 14.34 12.59 9.53
N ASP A 203 14.52 13.86 9.89
CA ASP A 203 15.04 14.93 9.02
C ASP A 203 14.38 14.99 7.63
N GLN A 204 13.05 14.85 7.56
CA GLN A 204 12.29 14.82 6.30
C GLN A 204 12.71 13.70 5.34
N ALA A 205 13.03 12.51 5.86
CA ALA A 205 13.21 11.32 5.03
C ALA A 205 11.98 11.06 4.15
N ARG A 206 12.20 10.75 2.87
CA ARG A 206 11.13 10.46 1.90
C ARG A 206 10.43 9.16 2.24
N THR A 207 9.12 9.15 2.06
CA THR A 207 8.26 8.00 2.37
C THR A 207 7.86 7.24 1.11
N LEU A 208 7.33 6.03 1.30
CA LEU A 208 6.78 5.18 0.24
C LEU A 208 5.30 4.88 0.56
N PRO A 209 4.41 4.82 -0.43
CA PRO A 209 3.05 4.37 -0.21
C PRO A 209 3.03 2.87 0.16
N VAL A 210 2.13 2.49 1.05
CA VAL A 210 1.98 1.10 1.51
C VAL A 210 0.52 0.83 1.91
N GLY A 211 0.04 -0.37 1.63
CA GLY A 211 -1.20 -0.90 2.20
C GLY A 211 -0.92 -1.66 3.50
N LEU A 212 -1.80 -1.55 4.50
CA LEU A 212 -1.74 -2.40 5.69
C LEU A 212 -2.39 -3.78 5.47
N SER A 213 -3.19 -3.91 4.41
CA SER A 213 -3.81 -5.13 3.94
C SER A 213 -3.75 -5.18 2.41
N ASP A 214 -3.85 -6.38 1.85
CA ASP A 214 -4.02 -6.61 0.42
C ASP A 214 -5.49 -6.84 0.05
N ILE A 215 -6.41 -6.73 1.02
CA ILE A 215 -7.85 -6.90 0.83
C ILE A 215 -8.47 -5.51 0.64
N PRO A 216 -9.14 -5.23 -0.50
CA PRO A 216 -9.81 -3.96 -0.73
C PRO A 216 -10.87 -3.65 0.33
N GLY A 217 -10.98 -2.38 0.70
CA GLY A 217 -11.95 -1.83 1.64
C GLY A 217 -11.56 -1.94 3.13
N GLU A 218 -10.43 -2.58 3.46
CA GLU A 218 -10.02 -2.74 4.86
C GLU A 218 -9.35 -1.48 5.44
N ASP A 219 -8.41 -0.88 4.69
CA ASP A 219 -7.75 0.36 5.11
C ASP A 219 -7.28 1.18 3.89
N THR A 220 -7.12 2.46 4.11
CA THR A 220 -6.61 3.45 3.16
C THR A 220 -5.09 3.39 3.04
N VAL A 221 -4.56 3.95 1.96
CA VAL A 221 -3.12 4.05 1.73
C VAL A 221 -2.40 4.75 2.89
N LYS A 222 -1.29 4.17 3.32
CA LYS A 222 -0.39 4.73 4.33
C LYS A 222 0.97 5.06 3.73
N LEU A 223 1.80 5.75 4.51
CA LEU A 223 3.16 6.12 4.15
C LEU A 223 4.15 5.41 5.07
N PHE A 224 4.95 4.52 4.51
CA PHE A 224 6.07 3.88 5.18
C PHE A 224 7.31 4.78 5.14
N CYS A 225 7.95 4.98 6.28
CA CYS A 225 9.23 5.67 6.37
C CYS A 225 10.38 4.66 6.52
N PRO A 226 11.31 4.59 5.55
CA PRO A 226 12.45 3.69 5.62
C PRO A 226 13.50 4.13 6.66
N SER A 227 13.47 5.41 7.09
CA SER A 227 14.40 5.93 8.10
C SER A 227 14.06 5.46 9.52
N CYS A 228 12.78 5.46 9.91
CA CYS A 228 12.35 5.05 11.24
C CYS A 228 11.55 3.75 11.30
N LEU A 229 11.38 3.08 10.15
CA LEU A 229 10.70 1.79 10.01
C LEU A 229 9.30 1.79 10.62
N ASP A 230 8.52 2.81 10.26
CA ASP A 230 7.19 3.02 10.83
C ASP A 230 6.24 3.59 9.78
N VAL A 231 4.95 3.44 10.02
CA VAL A 231 3.88 3.74 9.07
C VAL A 231 3.05 4.93 9.56
N TYR A 232 2.73 5.84 8.64
CA TYR A 232 2.03 7.10 8.91
C TYR A 232 0.80 7.25 8.02
N VAL A 233 -0.22 7.90 8.54
CA VAL A 233 -1.34 8.36 7.71
C VAL A 233 -0.87 9.56 6.88
N PRO A 234 -1.17 9.61 5.57
CA PRO A 234 -0.87 10.79 4.76
C PRO A 234 -1.47 12.06 5.40
N PRO A 235 -0.72 13.17 5.47
CA PRO A 235 -1.17 14.37 6.18
C PRO A 235 -2.34 15.09 5.49
N ASN A 236 -2.46 14.95 4.16
CA ASN A 236 -3.54 15.54 3.39
C ASN A 236 -4.74 14.57 3.33
N SER A 237 -5.93 15.04 3.67
CA SER A 237 -7.15 14.24 3.71
C SER A 237 -7.60 13.72 2.35
N ARG A 238 -7.13 14.29 1.24
CA ARG A 238 -7.46 13.82 -0.12
C ARG A 238 -7.05 12.37 -0.39
N PHE A 239 -6.08 11.84 0.37
CA PHE A 239 -5.63 10.45 0.23
C PHE A 239 -6.46 9.47 1.08
N GLN A 240 -7.43 9.93 1.86
CA GLN A 240 -8.27 9.08 2.71
C GLN A 240 -9.33 8.29 1.92
N THR A 241 -9.51 8.57 0.63
CA THR A 241 -10.39 7.81 -0.26
C THR A 241 -9.65 6.74 -1.04
N VAL A 242 -8.31 6.79 -1.05
CA VAL A 242 -7.48 5.84 -1.82
C VAL A 242 -7.23 4.59 -0.99
N ASP A 243 -7.59 3.43 -1.55
CA ASP A 243 -7.41 2.13 -0.92
C ASP A 243 -5.92 1.76 -0.79
N GLY A 244 -5.53 1.24 0.38
CA GLY A 244 -4.16 0.78 0.60
C GLY A 244 -3.83 -0.51 -0.15
N ALA A 245 -4.84 -1.35 -0.44
CA ALA A 245 -4.66 -2.60 -1.17
C ALA A 245 -4.06 -2.38 -2.56
N PHE A 246 -4.32 -1.22 -3.19
CA PHE A 246 -3.79 -0.85 -4.50
C PHE A 246 -2.26 -0.63 -4.54
N PHE A 247 -1.62 -0.52 -3.37
CA PHE A 247 -0.17 -0.49 -3.21
C PHE A 247 0.35 -1.78 -2.59
N GLY A 248 -0.48 -2.44 -1.80
CA GLY A 248 -0.18 -3.69 -1.13
C GLY A 248 0.87 -3.55 -0.01
N ARG A 249 1.10 -4.66 0.66
CA ARG A 249 2.05 -4.74 1.79
C ARG A 249 3.51 -4.91 1.36
N THR A 250 3.73 -5.46 0.16
CA THR A 250 5.04 -5.95 -0.29
C THR A 250 5.91 -4.86 -0.93
N PHE A 251 5.30 -3.91 -1.63
CA PHE A 251 5.99 -2.94 -2.49
C PHE A 251 7.14 -2.22 -1.76
N GLY A 252 6.91 -1.67 -0.56
CA GLY A 252 7.92 -0.90 0.16
C GLY A 252 9.19 -1.70 0.50
N ALA A 253 9.05 -2.97 0.86
CA ALA A 253 10.19 -3.84 1.15
C ALA A 253 10.95 -4.22 -0.14
N LEU A 254 10.21 -4.59 -1.19
CA LEU A 254 10.80 -4.91 -2.49
C LEU A 254 11.56 -3.72 -3.09
N PHE A 255 11.03 -2.51 -2.94
CA PHE A 255 11.66 -1.27 -3.39
C PHE A 255 13.04 -1.07 -2.76
N LEU A 256 13.14 -1.21 -1.43
CA LEU A 256 14.40 -1.03 -0.71
C LEU A 256 15.45 -2.12 -1.01
N LEU A 257 15.00 -3.33 -1.32
CA LEU A 257 15.87 -4.43 -1.76
C LEU A 257 16.35 -4.26 -3.21
N THR A 258 15.50 -3.66 -4.06
CA THR A 258 15.81 -3.43 -5.48
C THR A 258 16.78 -2.27 -5.66
N PHE A 259 16.66 -1.24 -4.82
CA PHE A 259 17.50 -0.05 -4.88
C PHE A 259 18.24 0.21 -3.55
N PRO A 260 19.17 -0.67 -3.16
CA PRO A 260 19.91 -0.52 -1.91
C PRO A 260 20.73 0.78 -1.87
N GLU A 261 21.10 1.33 -3.03
CA GLU A 261 21.92 2.53 -3.20
C GLU A 261 21.26 3.84 -2.80
N TYR A 262 19.94 3.90 -2.59
CA TYR A 262 19.30 5.12 -2.11
C TYR A 262 19.81 5.50 -0.72
N ASP A 263 20.38 6.69 -0.58
CA ASP A 263 20.84 7.21 0.70
C ASP A 263 19.66 7.67 1.57
N LEU A 264 19.30 6.83 2.55
CA LEU A 264 18.20 7.07 3.48
C LEU A 264 18.59 8.00 4.65
N THR A 265 19.86 8.40 4.73
CA THR A 265 20.37 9.29 5.79
C THR A 265 20.22 10.77 5.46
N LYS A 266 20.09 11.08 4.16
CA LYS A 266 20.02 12.46 3.66
C LYS A 266 18.66 13.10 3.92
N ARG A 267 18.69 14.41 4.15
CA ARG A 267 17.51 15.23 4.29
C ARG A 267 16.81 15.33 2.94
N GLY A 268 15.48 15.20 2.90
CA GLY A 268 14.71 15.35 1.65
C GLY A 268 15.02 16.64 0.89
N ALA A 269 15.50 17.68 1.58
CA ALA A 269 15.91 18.99 1.04
C ALA A 269 17.21 18.98 0.21
N ASP A 270 18.21 18.15 0.54
CA ASP A 270 19.50 18.16 -0.15
C ASP A 270 19.45 17.47 -1.54
N VAL A 271 18.37 16.72 -1.78
CA VAL A 271 18.11 15.93 -3.00
C VAL A 271 17.76 16.83 -4.20
N ILE A 272 17.19 18.02 -3.98
CA ILE A 272 16.84 18.95 -5.09
C ILE A 272 18.10 19.57 -5.72
N SER A 273 19.22 19.63 -4.97
CA SER A 273 20.45 20.31 -5.41
C SER A 273 21.54 19.38 -5.92
N SER A 274 21.41 18.06 -5.78
CA SER A 274 22.47 17.13 -6.17
C SER A 274 21.91 15.80 -6.67
N SER A 275 22.27 15.43 -7.90
CA SER A 275 22.03 14.14 -8.58
C SER A 275 22.80 12.97 -7.93
N GLY A 276 23.03 13.02 -6.63
CA GLY A 276 23.90 12.14 -5.85
C GLY A 276 23.19 11.44 -4.70
N SER A 277 21.95 10.97 -4.91
CA SER A 277 21.22 10.14 -3.93
C SER A 277 21.87 8.77 -3.71
N ARG A 278 22.89 8.40 -4.50
CA ARG A 278 23.55 7.09 -4.44
C ARG A 278 24.66 7.07 -3.39
N VAL A 279 24.63 6.07 -2.53
CA VAL A 279 25.67 5.79 -1.54
C VAL A 279 26.99 5.37 -2.24
N PRO A 280 28.17 5.82 -1.78
CA PRO A 280 29.46 5.35 -2.31
C PRO A 280 29.68 3.84 -2.09
N GLU A 281 30.26 3.13 -3.07
CA GLU A 281 30.38 1.65 -3.08
C GLU A 281 31.25 1.04 -1.94
N ASP A 282 32.13 1.82 -1.31
CA ASP A 282 33.10 1.32 -0.31
C ASP A 282 32.50 1.01 1.08
N GLU A 283 31.19 1.09 1.24
CA GLU A 283 30.52 1.01 2.55
C GLU A 283 30.02 -0.40 2.87
N PRO A 284 30.11 -0.88 4.14
CA PRO A 284 29.68 -2.23 4.47
C PRO A 284 28.20 -2.46 4.19
N LEU A 285 27.91 -3.54 3.45
CA LEU A 285 26.57 -4.09 3.29
C LEU A 285 26.26 -5.03 4.45
N VAL A 286 25.04 -4.96 4.97
CA VAL A 286 24.46 -5.87 5.96
C VAL A 286 23.13 -6.35 5.38
N ASP A 287 22.98 -7.66 5.19
CA ASP A 287 21.82 -8.29 4.55
C ASP A 287 21.39 -7.67 3.20
N GLY A 288 22.36 -7.27 2.38
CA GLY A 288 22.10 -6.68 1.05
C GLY A 288 21.73 -5.19 1.04
N MET A 289 21.69 -4.53 2.21
CA MET A 289 21.50 -3.08 2.32
C MET A 289 22.77 -2.42 2.89
N TYR A 290 23.08 -1.18 2.50
CA TYR A 290 24.18 -0.45 3.16
C TYR A 290 23.89 -0.25 4.64
N ALA A 291 24.88 -0.48 5.51
CA ALA A 291 24.72 -0.37 6.96
C ALA A 291 24.19 1.01 7.41
N ARG A 292 24.53 2.08 6.66
CA ARG A 292 24.02 3.45 6.89
C ARG A 292 22.52 3.59 6.61
N ASN A 293 21.98 2.80 5.69
CA ASN A 293 20.59 2.84 5.24
C ASN A 293 19.68 2.00 6.14
N ILE A 294 20.24 1.13 6.97
CA ILE A 294 19.47 0.42 7.98
C ILE A 294 18.98 1.45 9.00
N ALA A 295 17.68 1.72 9.07
CA ALA A 295 17.00 2.51 10.10
C ALA A 295 17.75 3.78 10.63
N PRO A 296 18.19 4.72 9.77
CA PRO A 296 18.99 5.89 10.19
C PRO A 296 18.28 6.86 11.15
N GLY A 297 16.96 6.77 11.26
CA GLY A 297 16.11 7.56 12.15
C GLY A 297 15.85 6.92 13.52
N LEU A 298 16.53 5.82 13.84
CA LEU A 298 16.48 5.10 15.13
C LEU A 298 17.84 5.11 15.84
N GLY A 299 17.83 4.92 17.16
CA GLY A 299 19.04 4.81 17.97
C GLY A 299 19.53 6.10 18.64
N PRO A 300 20.77 6.10 19.17
CA PRO A 300 21.31 7.21 19.97
C PRO A 300 21.28 8.54 19.22
N GLY A 301 20.85 9.62 19.89
CA GLY A 301 20.71 10.95 19.28
C GLY A 301 19.46 11.13 18.41
N ARG A 302 18.76 10.05 18.04
CA ARG A 302 17.50 10.07 17.29
C ARG A 302 16.25 9.83 18.16
N ILE A 303 16.43 9.67 19.47
CA ILE A 303 15.34 9.55 20.46
C ILE A 303 15.03 10.92 21.06
N TYR A 304 13.76 11.33 21.05
CA TYR A 304 13.32 12.59 21.62
C TYR A 304 13.43 12.58 23.16
N GLU A 305 14.14 13.56 23.72
CA GLU A 305 14.29 13.74 25.16
C GLU A 305 13.37 14.85 25.70
N PRO A 306 12.27 14.51 26.41
CA PRO A 306 11.40 15.51 26.98
C PRO A 306 12.10 16.29 28.10
N LYS A 307 12.08 17.63 28.00
CA LYS A 307 12.67 18.55 28.98
C LYS A 307 11.65 19.61 29.40
N ILE A 308 11.59 19.90 30.70
CA ILE A 308 10.74 20.96 31.28
C ILE A 308 11.67 21.90 32.05
N TYR A 309 11.65 23.20 31.72
CA TYR A 309 12.59 24.20 32.25
C TYR A 309 14.08 23.78 32.13
N GLY A 310 14.44 23.03 31.08
CA GLY A 310 15.79 22.53 30.85
C GLY A 310 16.14 21.23 31.60
N PHE A 311 15.29 20.77 32.53
CA PHE A 311 15.49 19.52 33.25
C PHE A 311 14.83 18.36 32.51
N ARG A 312 15.54 17.24 32.39
CA ARG A 312 14.97 16.00 31.83
C ARG A 312 13.80 15.53 32.67
N VAL A 313 12.71 15.16 32.02
CA VAL A 313 11.57 14.53 32.70
C VAL A 313 11.99 13.16 33.20
N SER A 314 11.76 12.88 34.48
CA SER A 314 12.09 11.57 35.08
C SER A 314 11.33 10.43 34.39
N GLU A 315 12.00 9.30 34.17
CA GLU A 315 11.38 8.06 33.66
C GLU A 315 10.26 7.54 34.59
N ARG A 316 10.33 7.87 35.88
CA ARG A 316 9.30 7.50 36.86
C ARG A 316 8.06 8.39 36.81
N ALA A 317 8.12 9.51 36.08
CA ALA A 317 7.00 10.42 35.96
C ALA A 317 5.88 9.78 35.11
N ARG A 318 4.62 10.10 35.43
CA ARG A 318 3.47 9.58 34.66
C ARG A 318 3.52 10.03 33.19
N SER A 319 3.97 11.26 32.95
CA SER A 319 4.24 11.85 31.63
C SER A 319 5.72 11.70 31.22
N GLY A 320 6.44 10.78 31.85
CA GLY A 320 7.81 10.47 31.48
C GLY A 320 7.88 9.81 30.10
N PRO A 321 9.08 9.72 29.51
CA PRO A 321 9.27 9.03 28.25
C PRO A 321 8.89 7.55 28.41
N ARG A 322 7.86 7.11 27.69
CA ARG A 322 7.40 5.73 27.64
C ARG A 322 7.82 5.09 26.34
N MET A 323 8.00 3.77 26.37
CA MET A 323 8.23 2.97 25.16
C MET A 323 9.46 3.41 24.35
N GLN A 324 10.51 3.91 25.02
CA GLN A 324 11.76 4.29 24.34
C GLN A 324 12.38 3.13 23.55
N TRP A 325 12.20 1.89 24.05
CA TRP A 325 12.67 0.66 23.42
C TRP A 325 12.19 0.45 21.97
N LEU A 326 11.03 1.01 21.58
CA LEU A 326 10.56 0.99 20.19
C LEU A 326 11.45 1.81 19.24
N ARG A 327 12.30 2.68 19.80
CA ARG A 327 13.22 3.56 19.07
C ARG A 327 14.68 3.29 19.41
N ASP A 328 14.95 2.28 20.22
CA ASP A 328 16.29 1.80 20.51
C ASP A 328 16.84 1.04 19.29
N ARG A 329 18.16 1.08 19.15
CA ARG A 329 18.90 0.38 18.10
C ARG A 329 20.20 -0.15 18.70
N PRO A 330 20.65 -1.37 18.31
CA PRO A 330 21.96 -1.87 18.69
C PRO A 330 23.06 -0.86 18.37
N THR A 331 24.07 -0.76 19.25
CA THR A 331 25.23 0.10 19.04
C THR A 331 26.12 -0.43 17.92
N ASP A 332 26.16 -1.76 17.75
CA ASP A 332 26.83 -2.43 16.64
C ASP A 332 25.77 -2.90 15.64
N VAL A 333 25.85 -2.40 14.40
CA VAL A 333 24.90 -2.75 13.32
C VAL A 333 25.14 -4.18 12.82
N THR A 334 26.32 -4.76 13.06
CA THR A 334 26.63 -6.14 12.66
C THR A 334 25.87 -7.19 13.48
N ASP A 335 25.27 -6.79 14.61
CA ASP A 335 24.34 -7.63 15.38
C ASP A 335 23.01 -7.87 14.63
N LEU A 336 22.73 -7.07 13.60
CA LEU A 336 21.52 -7.21 12.77
C LEU A 336 21.72 -8.13 11.55
N ASP A 337 22.95 -8.59 11.30
CA ASP A 337 23.29 -9.51 10.20
C ASP A 337 22.83 -10.94 10.51
N GLU A 338 21.56 -11.22 10.23
CA GLU A 338 20.95 -12.51 10.54
C GLU A 338 21.56 -13.65 9.73
N ALA A 339 21.98 -13.37 8.49
CA ALA A 339 22.59 -14.37 7.61
C ALA A 339 23.94 -14.85 8.17
N ARG A 340 24.82 -13.91 8.56
CA ARG A 340 26.10 -14.24 9.19
C ARG A 340 25.91 -15.03 10.48
N LEU A 341 25.00 -14.59 11.35
CA LEU A 341 24.71 -15.27 12.61
C LEU A 341 24.18 -16.70 12.40
N TYR A 342 23.33 -16.92 11.39
CA TYR A 342 22.84 -18.25 11.05
C TYR A 342 23.98 -19.18 10.59
N THR A 343 24.85 -18.70 9.69
CA THR A 343 25.99 -19.47 9.20
C THR A 343 26.95 -19.81 10.34
N GLU A 344 27.28 -18.86 11.21
CA GLU A 344 28.15 -19.09 12.38
C GLU A 344 27.56 -20.10 13.38
N HIS A 345 26.23 -20.16 13.49
CA HIS A 345 25.55 -21.07 14.41
C HIS A 345 25.32 -22.47 13.81
N ASN A 346 25.27 -22.61 12.48
CA ASN A 346 24.94 -23.86 11.79
C ASN A 346 26.09 -24.43 10.93
N VAL A 347 27.34 -24.14 11.30
CA VAL A 347 28.55 -24.61 10.59
C VAL A 347 28.60 -26.14 10.40
N GLU A 348 27.92 -26.91 11.25
CA GLU A 348 27.95 -28.39 11.23
C GLU A 348 26.89 -29.04 10.31
N SER A 349 26.01 -28.30 9.62
CA SER A 349 24.94 -28.91 8.79
C SER A 349 25.29 -29.13 7.32
N ASP A 350 26.32 -28.45 6.80
CA ASP A 350 26.65 -28.50 5.36
C ASP A 350 27.45 -29.76 4.96
N ASP A 351 28.07 -30.46 5.91
CA ASP A 351 28.86 -31.67 5.63
C ASP A 351 28.01 -32.94 5.40
N GLU A 352 26.69 -32.92 5.68
CA GLU A 352 25.82 -34.11 5.53
C GLU A 352 25.07 -34.18 4.18
N ASP A 353 25.04 -33.11 3.39
CA ASP A 353 24.27 -33.06 2.15
C ASP A 353 25.06 -33.48 0.89
N GLU A 354 26.38 -33.70 1.00
CA GLU A 354 27.22 -34.14 -0.14
C GLU A 354 27.26 -35.65 -0.39
N ASN A 355 26.64 -36.50 0.45
CA ASN A 355 26.69 -37.95 0.24
C ASN A 355 25.40 -38.53 -0.38
N MET A 356 25.09 -38.10 -1.61
CA MET A 356 24.08 -38.76 -2.45
C MET A 356 24.64 -40.09 -3.01
N ASN A 357 24.13 -41.22 -2.53
CA ASN A 357 24.46 -42.54 -3.06
C ASN A 357 23.90 -42.72 -4.49
N ILE A 358 24.66 -43.38 -5.36
CA ILE A 358 24.50 -43.47 -6.82
C ILE A 358 23.22 -44.16 -7.34
N ASN A 359 22.30 -44.58 -6.45
CA ASN A 359 21.15 -45.43 -6.79
C ASN A 359 19.76 -44.82 -6.50
N GLY A 360 19.64 -43.48 -6.38
CA GLY A 360 18.36 -42.80 -6.58
C GLY A 360 17.19 -43.22 -5.67
N ARG A 361 17.43 -43.54 -4.39
CA ARG A 361 16.35 -43.81 -3.43
C ARG A 361 16.46 -42.91 -2.20
N ALA A 362 15.41 -42.13 -1.95
CA ALA A 362 15.31 -41.24 -0.81
C ALA A 362 15.48 -42.02 0.52
N VAL A 363 16.52 -41.68 1.27
CA VAL A 363 16.68 -42.14 2.66
C VAL A 363 15.80 -41.25 3.53
N ALA A 364 14.76 -41.85 4.12
CA ALA A 364 13.92 -41.16 5.10
C ALA A 364 14.79 -40.72 6.30
N ARG A 365 14.94 -39.40 6.50
CA ARG A 365 15.62 -38.84 7.68
C ARG A 365 14.88 -39.28 8.94
N ARG A 366 15.50 -40.14 9.74
CA ARG A 366 15.07 -40.42 11.12
C ARG A 366 15.41 -39.20 11.96
N ARG A 367 14.42 -38.60 12.62
CA ARG A 367 14.64 -37.58 13.65
C ARG A 367 15.62 -38.11 14.72
N PRO A 368 16.58 -37.29 15.19
CA PRO A 368 17.43 -37.63 16.33
C PRO A 368 16.58 -37.93 17.59
N PRO A 369 16.97 -38.91 18.42
CA PRO A 369 16.24 -39.25 19.63
C PRO A 369 16.56 -38.25 20.75
N GLY A 370 15.53 -37.56 21.25
CA GLY A 370 15.50 -37.08 22.63
C GLY A 370 15.70 -35.58 22.84
N ASN A 371 14.61 -34.83 22.76
CA ASN A 371 14.13 -34.09 23.94
C ASN A 371 12.67 -34.53 24.17
N ALA A 372 12.51 -35.58 24.98
CA ALA A 372 11.23 -36.19 25.27
C ALA A 372 10.58 -35.57 26.53
N ARG A 373 9.32 -35.14 26.35
CA ARG A 373 8.23 -34.85 27.31
C ARG A 373 7.70 -33.44 27.03
N LEU A 374 6.57 -33.26 26.34
CA LEU A 374 5.26 -33.72 26.80
C LEU A 374 4.34 -34.03 25.61
N ARG A 375 4.10 -35.31 25.34
CA ARG A 375 2.97 -35.76 24.53
C ARG A 375 1.94 -36.31 25.51
N GLN A 376 0.96 -35.49 25.90
CA GLN A 376 -0.26 -35.98 26.50
C GLN A 376 -1.46 -35.43 25.74
N ARG A 377 -1.94 -36.27 24.83
CA ARG A 377 -3.35 -36.48 24.47
C ARG A 377 -4.02 -35.40 23.59
N GLN A 378 -3.89 -35.62 22.27
CA GLN A 378 -5.02 -35.45 21.35
C GLN A 378 -6.18 -36.31 21.83
N THR A 379 -7.32 -35.70 22.13
CA THR A 379 -8.67 -36.16 21.77
C THR A 379 -9.69 -35.08 22.15
N HIS A 380 -9.86 -34.04 21.33
CA HIS A 380 -11.17 -33.45 20.99
C HIS A 380 -11.02 -32.35 19.92
N ASN A 381 -11.87 -32.40 18.90
CA ASN A 381 -12.11 -31.31 17.95
C ASN A 381 -12.53 -30.01 18.67
N GLY A 382 -12.08 -28.86 18.13
CA GLY A 382 -12.65 -27.53 18.43
C GLY A 382 -11.71 -26.38 18.07
N SER A 383 -12.12 -25.54 17.12
CA SER A 383 -11.45 -24.28 16.76
C SER A 383 -11.42 -23.30 17.95
N PRO A 384 -10.38 -22.45 18.11
CA PRO A 384 -10.11 -21.69 19.34
C PRO A 384 -10.95 -20.41 19.53
N MET A 385 -12.21 -20.38 19.08
CA MET A 385 -13.14 -19.29 19.37
C MET A 385 -14.51 -19.84 19.77
N THR A 386 -14.60 -20.38 20.99
CA THR A 386 -15.88 -20.54 21.69
C THR A 386 -15.73 -19.96 23.09
N LEU A 387 -16.35 -18.80 23.32
CA LEU A 387 -16.56 -18.24 24.65
C LEU A 387 -17.57 -19.12 25.39
N SER A 388 -17.12 -19.88 26.39
CA SER A 388 -18.00 -20.50 27.36
C SER A 388 -17.97 -19.70 28.66
N ALA A 389 -19.12 -19.10 28.97
CA ALA A 389 -19.40 -18.47 30.25
C ALA A 389 -19.24 -19.49 31.39
N ASN A 390 -18.48 -19.11 32.42
CA ASN A 390 -18.48 -19.84 33.68
C ASN A 390 -19.62 -19.31 34.55
N GLY A 391 -20.53 -20.21 34.95
CA GLY A 391 -21.48 -20.01 36.05
C GLY A 391 -20.73 -19.72 37.36
N GLY A 392 -21.35 -19.23 38.43
CA GLY A 392 -22.72 -19.29 38.88
C GLY A 392 -22.61 -19.24 40.40
N ALA A 393 -23.16 -18.21 41.04
CA ALA A 393 -23.24 -18.10 42.48
C ALA A 393 -24.68 -17.70 42.84
N GLU A 394 -25.44 -18.74 43.15
CA GLU A 394 -26.44 -18.84 44.21
C GLU A 394 -27.19 -17.56 44.65
N SER A 395 -28.50 -17.60 44.34
CA SER A 395 -29.64 -17.20 45.19
C SER A 395 -29.32 -16.71 46.60
N GLU A 396 -29.77 -15.49 46.93
CA GLU A 396 -30.67 -15.25 48.07
C GLU A 396 -31.26 -13.82 48.02
N LEU A 397 -32.60 -13.79 48.11
CA LEU A 397 -33.53 -12.68 48.41
C LEU A 397 -33.89 -11.68 47.30
#